data_AF-A0A838QBZ2-F1
#
_entry.id   AF-A0A838QBZ2-F1
#
_cell.length_a   1.000
_cell.length_b   1.000
_cell.length_c   1.000
_cell.angle_alpha   90.00
_cell.angle_beta   90.00
_cell.angle_gamma   90.00
#
_symmetry.space_group_name_H-M   'P 1'
#
loop_
_entity.id
_entity.type
_entity.pdbx_description
1 polymer ?
#
loop_
_entity_poly.entity_id
_entity_poly.type
_entity_poly.pdbx_seq_one_letter_code
_entity_poly.pdbx_strand_id
1 'polypeptide(L)' 'MPPPESPRLFLVDGYALIYRAFYALISRPLTTSKGENTSAVWGISNFLQRLLLTHKPE' A
#
# COMPACT_ATOMS: atom_id res chain seq x y z
N MET A 1 -12.59 17.95 -15.26
CA MET A 1 -13.11 18.20 -13.90
C MET A 1 -12.20 19.23 -13.28
N PRO A 2 -12.71 20.36 -12.76
CA PRO A 2 -11.86 21.31 -12.05
C PRO A 2 -11.19 20.61 -10.85
N PRO A 3 -9.97 21.02 -10.45
CA PRO A 3 -9.37 20.54 -9.22
C PRO A 3 -10.30 20.87 -8.03
N PRO A 4 -10.33 20.03 -6.98
CA PRO A 4 -11.13 20.32 -5.79
C PRO A 4 -10.74 21.68 -5.20
N GLU A 5 -11.71 22.42 -4.66
CA GLU A 5 -11.50 23.73 -4.01
C GLU A 5 -10.59 23.66 -2.77
N SER A 6 -10.30 22.46 -2.26
CA SER A 6 -9.56 22.25 -1.02
C SER A 6 -8.60 21.06 -1.13
N PRO A 7 -7.41 21.13 -0.51
CA PRO A 7 -6.48 20.00 -0.46
C PRO A 7 -7.15 18.75 0.11
N ARG A 8 -6.85 17.58 -0.48
CA ARG A 8 -7.40 16.28 -0.03
C ARG A 8 -6.46 15.58 0.93
N LEU A 9 -6.96 15.26 2.12
CA LEU A 9 -6.25 14.44 3.11
C LEU A 9 -6.67 12.97 3.02
N PHE A 10 -5.70 12.07 2.93
CA PHE A 10 -5.91 10.62 3.01
C PHE A 10 -5.42 10.10 4.36
N LEU A 11 -6.29 9.41 5.08
CA LEU A 11 -5.96 8.71 6.33
C LEU A 11 -5.92 7.21 6.08
N VAL A 12 -4.82 6.56 6.46
CA VAL A 12 -4.59 5.13 6.24
C VAL A 12 -4.40 4.43 7.58
N ASP A 13 -5.22 3.41 7.84
CA ASP A 13 -4.98 2.47 8.95
C ASP A 13 -3.85 1.50 8.57
N GLY A 14 -2.67 1.74 9.15
CA GLY A 14 -1.49 0.94 8.87
C GLY A 14 -1.61 -0.51 9.33
N TYR A 15 -2.27 -0.78 10.47
CA TYR A 15 -2.32 -2.14 11.02
C TYR A 15 -3.26 -3.03 10.22
N ALA A 16 -4.44 -2.50 9.86
CA ALA A 16 -5.36 -3.18 8.96
C ALA A 16 -4.73 -3.43 7.58
N LEU A 17 -3.93 -2.48 7.07
CA LEU A 17 -3.23 -2.63 5.79
C LEU A 17 -2.13 -3.70 5.84
N ILE A 18 -1.32 -3.74 6.91
CA ILE A 18 -0.30 -4.78 7.12
C ILE A 18 -0.95 -6.16 7.14
N TYR A 19 -2.03 -6.34 7.91
CA TYR A 19 -2.73 -7.61 8.00
C TYR A 19 -3.20 -8.07 6.62
N ARG A 20 -3.91 -7.19 5.89
CA ARG A 20 -4.40 -7.52 4.54
C ARG A 20 -3.26 -7.84 3.57
N ALA A 21 -2.18 -7.05 3.58
CA ALA A 21 -1.03 -7.25 2.70
C ALA A 21 -0.30 -8.58 2.97
N PHE A 22 -0.17 -8.97 4.25
CA PHE A 22 0.44 -10.23 4.64
C PHE A 22 -0.39 -11.44 4.16
N TYR A 23 -1.70 -11.43 4.43
CA TYR A 23 -2.57 -12.56 4.07
C TYR A 23 -2.87 -12.65 2.57
N ALA A 24 -2.82 -11.54 1.82
CA ALA A 24 -3.02 -11.55 0.38
C ALA A 24 -1.99 -12.40 -0.38
N LEU A 25 -0.80 -12.60 0.18
CA LEU A 25 0.31 -13.34 -0.43
C LEU A 25 0.72 -14.56 0.39
N ILE A 26 -0.09 -14.99 1.36
CA ILE A 26 0.30 -16.08 2.28
C ILE A 26 0.50 -17.42 1.57
N SER A 27 -0.20 -17.66 0.45
CA SER A 27 -0.04 -18.86 -0.38
C SER A 27 1.19 -18.82 -1.30
N ARG A 28 1.74 -17.62 -1.55
CA ARG A 28 2.91 -17.37 -2.41
C ARG A 28 3.70 -16.16 -1.89
N PRO A 29 4.40 -16.31 -0.76
CA PRO A 29 5.09 -15.19 -0.13
C PRO A 29 6.24 -14.69 -1.01
N LEU A 30 6.44 -13.37 -1.01
CA LEU A 30 7.65 -12.76 -1.54
C LEU A 30 8.74 -12.88 -0.49
N THR A 31 9.94 -13.28 -0.90
CA THR A 31 11.08 -13.48 0.00
C THR A 31 12.36 -12.87 -0.53
N THR A 32 13.25 -12.44 0.37
CA THR A 32 14.62 -12.06 0.01
C THR A 32 15.47 -13.28 -0.38
N SER A 33 16.68 -13.05 -0.89
CA SER A 33 17.66 -14.12 -1.13
C SER A 33 18.08 -14.87 0.14
N LYS A 34 17.83 -14.30 1.32
CA LYS A 34 18.04 -14.92 2.63
C LYS A 34 16.78 -15.66 3.16
N GLY A 35 15.68 -15.66 2.40
CA GLY A 35 14.42 -16.31 2.78
C GLY A 35 13.50 -15.48 3.68
N GLU A 36 13.81 -14.20 3.92
CA GLU A 36 12.98 -13.33 4.78
C GLU A 36 11.72 -12.89 4.02
N ASN A 37 10.54 -13.00 4.65
CA ASN A 37 9.28 -12.62 4.03
C ASN A 37 9.14 -11.09 3.91
N THR A 38 8.89 -10.61 2.69
CA THR A 38 8.73 -9.19 2.35
C THR A 38 7.34 -8.84 1.81
N SER A 39 6.42 -9.80 1.84
CA SER A 39 5.08 -9.69 1.23
C SER A 39 4.29 -8.49 1.76
N ALA A 40 4.30 -8.29 3.08
CA ALA A 40 3.59 -7.18 3.71
C ALA A 40 4.17 -5.81 3.28
N VAL A 41 5.50 -5.69 3.29
CA VAL A 41 6.21 -4.46 2.88
C VAL A 41 5.93 -4.15 1.41
N TRP A 42 6.00 -5.15 0.54
CA TRP A 42 5.69 -4.99 -0.88
C TRP A 42 4.22 -4.55 -1.09
N GLY A 43 3.27 -5.18 -0.39
CA GLY A 43 1.85 -4.87 -0.51
C GLY A 43 1.52 -3.44 -0.07
N ILE A 44 2.11 -2.98 1.03
CA ILE A 44 1.94 -1.60 1.52
C ILE A 44 2.52 -0.60 0.53
N SER A 45 3.76 -0.81 0.07
CA SER A 45 4.42 0.10 -0.88
C SER A 45 3.66 0.22 -2.20
N ASN A 46 3.16 -0.90 -2.73
CA ASN A 46 2.34 -0.91 -3.95
C ASN A 46 1.00 -0.19 -3.74
N PHE A 47 0.35 -0.39 -2.59
CA PHE A 47 -0.87 0.34 -2.23
C PHE A 47 -0.63 1.85 -2.20
N LEU A 48 0.41 2.31 -1.50
CA LEU A 48 0.73 3.73 -1.39
C LEU A 48 1.11 4.35 -2.74
N GLN A 49 1.90 3.66 -3.56
CA GLN A 49 2.21 4.13 -4.92
C GLN A 49 0.93 4.29 -5.75
N ARG A 50 0.03 3.32 -5.72
CA ARG A 50 -1.25 3.40 -6.43
C ARG A 50 -2.11 4.55 -5.92
N LEU A 51 -2.21 4.71 -4.61
CA LEU A 51 -2.96 5.81 -3.99
C LEU A 51 -2.46 7.17 -4.51
N LEU A 52 -1.14 7.38 -4.51
CA LEU A 52 -0.51 8.61 -5.00
C LEU A 52 -0.75 8.81 -6.50
N LEU A 53 -0.55 7.78 -7.33
CA LEU A 53 -0.70 7.88 -8.78
C LEU A 53 -2.16 8.11 -9.21
N THR A 54 -3.11 7.47 -8.51
CA THR A 54 -4.54 7.58 -8.82
C THR A 54 -5.11 8.90 -8.34
N HIS A 55 -4.80 9.32 -7.12
CA HIS A 55 -5.44 10.49 -6.53
C HIS A 55 -4.65 11.78 -6.70
N LYS A 56 -3.35 11.70 -7.02
CA LYS A 56 -2.45 12.85 -7.20
C LYS A 56 -2.74 13.95 -6.18
N PRO A 57 -2.63 13.64 -4.88
CA PRO A 57 -2.80 14.67 -3.85
C PRO A 57 -1.78 15.79 -4.10
N GLU A 58 -2.23 17.02 -3.92
CA GLU A 58 -1.44 18.25 -4.06
C GLU A 58 -0.57 18.54 -2.85
#